data_AF-A0A9B0WE46-F1
#
_entry.id   AF-A0A9B0WE46-F1
#
_cell.length_a   1.000
_cell.length_b   1.000
_cell.length_c   1.000
_cell.angle_alpha   90.00
_cell.angle_beta   90.00
_cell.angle_gamma   90.00
#
_symmetry.space_group_name_H-M   'P 1'
#
loop_
_entity.id
_entity.type
_entity.pdbx_description
1 polymer ?
#
loop_
_entity_poly.entity_id
_entity_poly.type
_entity_poly.pdbx_seq_one_letter_code
_entity_poly.pdbx_strand_id
1 'polypeptide(L)'
;MGDRGGTGGSRRRRTGSRHSTQVTEEEVRGGPAGPDVGAGGDAPGPAPAKDRDAVVGSSPRELSCHRLQESLFSSDSGFSNYRGILNWCVVMLVLSNARLFLENLIKYGILVDPIQVVSLFLKDPYSWPALCLVIVANVFAVAAFQIEKRLAVGALTEQAGLLLHMTNLTTILCLPASVAFLVDSITPVGSVLALLVYTIVFLKLFSYRDVNQWCRELRARAKTGEGRPGPGTRTAKASLGASTDKANGAAAQRLVNYPDNLTYGDLYYFLFAPTLCYELNFPRSPRIRKRFLLRRLLEMLFLTQLQVGLIQQWMVPTIQNSMKPFKDMDYSRIIERLLKLAVPNHLIWLIFFYWLFHSCLNVVAELMKFGDREFYRDWWNAESVSYFWQNWNIPVHKWCIRHFYKRMLRWGAYKWIARTGVFLASAFFHEYLVSIPLRMFRLWAFTGMMAQIPLAWITNRFLMGNYGNAVVWLTLIIGQPVAVLMYVHDYYVLHHEAAPPTA
;
A
#
# COMPACT_ATOMS: atom_id res chain seq x y z
N MET A 1 -30.86 -12.13 -71.26
CA MET A 1 -30.94 -13.60 -71.24
C MET A 1 -31.06 -14.04 -69.79
N GLY A 2 -32.16 -14.70 -69.44
CA GLY A 2 -32.42 -15.26 -68.09
C GLY A 2 -33.19 -14.32 -67.16
N ASP A 3 -34.52 -14.31 -67.30
CA ASP A 3 -35.49 -13.51 -66.56
C ASP A 3 -36.50 -14.46 -65.87
N ARG A 4 -37.19 -13.98 -64.82
CA ARG A 4 -38.34 -14.58 -64.08
C ARG A 4 -37.99 -15.70 -63.08
N GLY A 5 -38.58 -15.82 -61.89
CA GLY A 5 -39.75 -15.19 -61.28
C GLY A 5 -40.51 -16.24 -60.43
N GLY A 6 -41.30 -15.80 -59.45
CA GLY A 6 -42.42 -16.59 -58.88
C GLY A 6 -42.20 -17.18 -57.47
N THR A 7 -42.76 -16.58 -56.41
CA THR A 7 -44.13 -16.77 -55.84
C THR A 7 -44.24 -17.96 -54.88
N GLY A 8 -44.48 -17.72 -53.58
CA GLY A 8 -45.79 -17.92 -52.92
C GLY A 8 -45.78 -19.26 -52.14
N GLY A 9 -46.36 -19.47 -50.96
CA GLY A 9 -47.23 -18.71 -50.08
C GLY A 9 -47.92 -19.71 -49.14
N SER A 10 -48.29 -19.27 -47.93
CA SER A 10 -49.36 -19.83 -47.07
C SER A 10 -49.12 -21.19 -46.38
N ARG A 11 -49.69 -21.61 -45.23
CA ARG A 11 -50.34 -21.06 -44.01
C ARG A 11 -51.08 -22.26 -43.36
N ARG A 12 -50.88 -22.54 -42.07
CA ARG A 12 -51.80 -23.24 -41.11
C ARG A 12 -51.02 -23.47 -39.81
N ARG A 13 -51.33 -22.96 -38.60
CA ARG A 13 -52.54 -22.74 -37.77
C ARG A 13 -53.08 -24.02 -37.10
N ARG A 14 -52.83 -24.17 -35.78
CA ARG A 14 -53.77 -24.52 -34.66
C ARG A 14 -52.98 -25.11 -33.45
N THR A 15 -52.98 -24.47 -32.27
CA THR A 15 -53.81 -24.74 -31.05
C THR A 15 -53.73 -26.20 -30.58
N GLY A 16 -53.48 -26.59 -29.33
CA GLY A 16 -53.46 -25.95 -28.00
C GLY A 16 -53.62 -27.06 -26.94
N SER A 17 -53.66 -26.68 -25.66
CA SER A 17 -54.17 -27.42 -24.49
C SER A 17 -53.18 -27.99 -23.46
N ARG A 18 -53.48 -27.65 -22.20
CA ARG A 18 -52.89 -27.98 -20.89
C ARG A 18 -53.48 -29.28 -20.30
N HIS A 19 -52.78 -29.86 -19.32
CA HIS A 19 -53.22 -30.20 -17.93
C HIS A 19 -52.17 -31.16 -17.33
N SER A 20 -51.47 -30.92 -16.21
CA SER A 20 -51.80 -30.65 -14.79
C SER A 20 -52.17 -31.89 -13.96
N THR A 21 -51.30 -32.24 -13.01
CA THR A 21 -51.57 -32.85 -11.68
C THR A 21 -50.27 -32.67 -10.87
N GLN A 22 -50.12 -31.84 -9.81
CA GLN A 22 -50.73 -31.83 -8.46
C GLN A 22 -50.42 -33.16 -7.72
N VAL A 23 -49.97 -33.26 -6.45
CA VAL A 23 -50.19 -32.50 -5.20
C VAL A 23 -49.17 -32.99 -4.11
N THR A 24 -48.83 -32.13 -3.12
CA THR A 24 -48.51 -32.36 -1.65
C THR A 24 -47.41 -33.37 -1.25
N GLU A 25 -46.68 -33.34 -0.12
CA GLU A 25 -46.46 -32.57 1.14
C GLU A 25 -45.28 -33.34 1.81
N GLU A 26 -44.35 -32.76 2.58
CA GLU A 26 -44.43 -32.76 4.06
C GLU A 26 -43.25 -31.99 4.71
N GLU A 27 -43.53 -31.55 5.94
CA GLU A 27 -42.79 -30.69 6.86
C GLU A 27 -41.68 -31.37 7.72
N VAL A 28 -40.63 -30.58 7.99
CA VAL A 28 -39.98 -30.25 9.30
C VAL A 28 -39.31 -31.34 10.17
N ARG A 29 -38.00 -31.14 10.43
CA ARG A 29 -37.23 -31.18 11.73
C ARG A 29 -35.72 -31.21 11.40
N GLY A 30 -34.74 -30.53 11.99
CA GLY A 30 -34.60 -29.53 13.07
C GLY A 30 -33.12 -29.47 13.52
N GLY A 31 -32.40 -28.36 13.27
CA GLY A 31 -31.17 -27.81 13.91
C GLY A 31 -29.86 -28.62 14.07
N PRO A 32 -28.69 -28.01 14.42
CA PRO A 32 -28.31 -26.59 14.44
C PRO A 32 -27.14 -26.23 13.48
N ALA A 33 -27.04 -24.94 13.15
CA ALA A 33 -26.02 -24.35 12.29
C ALA A 33 -24.66 -24.17 13.00
N GLY A 34 -23.59 -24.67 12.38
CA GLY A 34 -22.19 -24.30 12.65
C GLY A 34 -21.67 -23.35 11.56
N PRO A 35 -20.63 -22.54 11.83
CA PRO A 35 -20.37 -21.31 11.08
C PRO A 35 -19.73 -21.57 9.71
N ASP A 36 -20.40 -21.09 8.67
CA ASP A 36 -19.86 -20.91 7.32
C ASP A 36 -18.60 -20.03 7.34
N VAL A 37 -17.47 -20.64 7.02
CA VAL A 37 -16.24 -19.94 6.62
C VAL A 37 -16.05 -20.21 5.14
N GLY A 38 -16.74 -19.41 4.32
CA GLY A 38 -16.54 -19.37 2.88
C GLY A 38 -15.34 -18.51 2.48
N ALA A 39 -14.71 -18.93 1.37
CA ALA A 39 -13.76 -18.23 0.51
C ALA A 39 -12.27 -18.28 0.88
N GLY A 40 -11.65 -19.43 0.62
CA GLY A 40 -10.25 -19.56 0.19
C GLY A 40 -10.22 -19.98 -1.28
N GLY A 41 -9.53 -19.20 -2.12
CA GLY A 41 -9.54 -19.34 -3.58
C GLY A 41 -8.92 -20.62 -4.13
N ASP A 42 -9.31 -20.91 -5.36
CA ASP A 42 -8.94 -22.05 -6.19
C ASP A 42 -7.42 -22.23 -6.31
N ALA A 43 -6.88 -23.17 -5.54
CA ALA A 43 -5.79 -24.02 -5.98
C ALA A 43 -6.41 -25.39 -6.29
N PRO A 44 -5.96 -26.14 -7.31
CA PRO A 44 -6.48 -27.48 -7.53
C PRO A 44 -6.11 -28.34 -6.32
N GLY A 45 -7.09 -28.61 -5.47
CA GLY A 45 -6.94 -29.63 -4.43
C GLY A 45 -6.59 -30.97 -5.10
N PRO A 46 -5.83 -31.85 -4.44
CA PRO A 46 -5.64 -33.20 -4.96
C PRO A 46 -7.04 -33.81 -5.12
N ALA A 47 -7.34 -34.29 -6.32
CA ALA A 47 -8.63 -34.89 -6.64
C ALA A 47 -9.00 -35.90 -5.55
N PRO A 48 -10.26 -35.94 -5.07
CA PRO A 48 -10.67 -36.95 -4.11
C PRO A 48 -10.45 -38.30 -4.77
N ALA A 49 -9.64 -39.15 -4.13
CA ALA A 49 -9.52 -40.53 -4.52
C ALA A 49 -10.94 -41.12 -4.50
N LYS A 50 -11.51 -41.37 -5.69
CA LYS A 50 -12.61 -42.31 -5.80
C LYS A 50 -12.04 -43.63 -5.30
N ASP A 51 -12.48 -44.06 -4.13
CA ASP A 51 -12.49 -45.48 -3.76
C ASP A 51 -13.28 -46.21 -4.84
N ARG A 52 -12.55 -46.60 -5.89
CA ARG A 52 -12.97 -47.66 -6.78
C ARG A 52 -12.32 -48.90 -6.19
N ASP A 53 -13.15 -49.78 -5.66
CA ASP A 53 -12.80 -51.14 -5.30
C ASP A 53 -11.89 -51.73 -6.38
N ALA A 54 -10.60 -51.76 -6.08
CA ALA A 54 -9.59 -52.24 -7.00
C ALA A 54 -9.63 -53.76 -6.94
N VAL A 55 -10.19 -54.36 -7.99
CA VAL A 55 -9.92 -55.75 -8.36
C VAL A 55 -8.40 -55.93 -8.34
N VAL A 56 -7.91 -56.81 -7.46
CA VAL A 56 -6.49 -57.13 -7.28
C VAL A 56 -6.01 -57.88 -8.52
N GLY A 57 -5.65 -57.13 -9.56
CA GLY A 57 -4.87 -57.59 -10.69
C GLY A 57 -3.38 -57.45 -10.35
N SER A 58 -2.72 -58.57 -10.10
CA SER A 58 -1.33 -58.64 -9.67
C SER A 58 -0.37 -58.51 -10.86
N SER A 59 0.05 -57.29 -11.18
CA SER A 59 1.30 -57.07 -11.92
C SER A 59 2.27 -56.22 -11.07
N PRO A 60 3.57 -56.58 -10.98
CA PRO A 60 4.54 -55.86 -10.12
C PRO A 60 4.69 -54.36 -10.46
N ARG A 61 4.30 -53.95 -11.67
CA ARG A 61 4.35 -52.55 -12.12
C ARG A 61 3.16 -51.73 -11.64
N GLU A 62 1.99 -52.34 -11.45
CA GLU A 62 0.77 -51.66 -10.98
C GLU A 62 0.77 -51.39 -9.47
N LEU A 63 1.67 -52.04 -8.73
CA LEU A 63 1.89 -51.87 -7.28
C LEU A 63 3.04 -50.89 -6.95
N SER A 64 3.58 -50.16 -7.94
CA SER A 64 4.71 -49.24 -7.70
C SER A 64 4.29 -48.06 -6.82
N CYS A 65 4.81 -48.02 -5.59
CA CYS A 65 4.64 -46.90 -4.66
C CYS A 65 5.53 -45.69 -5.01
N HIS A 66 6.51 -45.88 -5.90
CA HIS A 66 7.40 -44.83 -6.36
C HIS A 66 6.87 -44.20 -7.65
N ARG A 67 6.90 -42.87 -7.69
CA ARG A 67 6.52 -42.05 -8.85
C ARG A 67 7.69 -41.15 -9.22
N LEU A 68 7.86 -40.88 -10.51
CA LEU A 68 8.76 -39.84 -10.98
C LEU A 68 8.19 -38.50 -10.50
N GLN A 69 8.84 -37.90 -9.51
CA GLN A 69 8.44 -36.63 -8.92
C GLN A 69 9.70 -35.87 -8.51
N GLU A 70 9.66 -34.56 -8.69
CA GLU A 70 10.73 -33.66 -8.26
C GLU A 70 10.68 -33.44 -6.75
N SER A 71 11.83 -33.12 -6.16
CA SER A 71 11.88 -32.72 -4.75
C SER A 71 11.15 -31.38 -4.55
N LEU A 72 10.48 -31.17 -3.41
CA LEU A 72 9.65 -29.98 -3.20
C LEU A 72 10.42 -28.64 -3.24
N PHE A 73 11.73 -28.66 -3.00
CA PHE A 73 12.58 -27.46 -3.11
C PHE A 73 13.35 -27.40 -4.45
N SER A 74 13.19 -28.39 -5.32
CA SER A 74 13.66 -28.28 -6.70
C SER A 74 12.92 -27.13 -7.39
N SER A 75 13.66 -26.31 -8.16
CA SER A 75 13.10 -25.21 -8.95
C SER A 75 11.97 -25.67 -9.88
N ASP A 76 12.04 -26.90 -10.38
CA ASP A 76 11.08 -27.47 -11.33
C ASP A 76 9.82 -28.07 -10.67
N SER A 77 9.77 -28.12 -9.33
CA SER A 77 8.63 -28.71 -8.60
C SER A 77 7.37 -27.83 -8.60
N GLY A 78 7.51 -26.53 -8.86
CA GLY A 78 6.40 -25.56 -8.82
C GLY A 78 5.80 -25.34 -7.42
N PHE A 79 6.41 -25.86 -6.35
CA PHE A 79 5.90 -25.72 -4.99
C PHE A 79 6.05 -24.28 -4.47
N SER A 80 4.93 -23.69 -4.01
CA SER A 80 4.86 -22.28 -3.60
C SER A 80 4.32 -22.07 -2.17
N ASN A 81 3.94 -23.13 -1.45
CA ASN A 81 3.29 -23.02 -0.15
C ASN A 81 4.29 -23.05 1.02
N TYR A 82 4.89 -21.90 1.32
CA TYR A 82 5.88 -21.73 2.40
C TYR A 82 5.29 -21.20 3.71
N ARG A 83 3.97 -21.32 3.92
CA ARG A 83 3.30 -20.75 5.11
C ARG A 83 3.85 -21.29 6.44
N GLY A 84 4.30 -22.54 6.46
CA GLY A 84 4.95 -23.13 7.63
C GLY A 84 6.26 -22.43 8.02
N ILE A 85 7.08 -22.03 7.05
CA ILE A 85 8.33 -21.30 7.28
C ILE A 85 8.04 -19.94 7.90
N LEU A 86 7.01 -19.23 7.40
CA LEU A 86 6.60 -17.95 7.98
C LEU A 86 6.16 -18.10 9.44
N ASN A 87 5.37 -19.13 9.74
CA ASN A 87 4.96 -19.42 11.13
C ASN A 87 6.17 -19.74 12.01
N TRP A 88 7.12 -20.52 11.50
CA TRP A 88 8.36 -20.83 12.21
C TRP A 88 9.19 -19.57 12.50
N CYS A 89 9.36 -18.67 11.53
CA CYS A 89 10.02 -17.39 11.73
C CYS A 89 9.35 -16.57 12.85
N VAL A 90 8.02 -16.51 12.87
CA VAL A 90 7.26 -15.81 13.93
C VAL A 90 7.51 -16.46 15.29
N VAL A 91 7.46 -17.79 15.38
CA VAL A 91 7.71 -18.51 16.64
C VAL A 91 9.12 -18.25 17.15
N MET A 92 10.13 -18.38 16.29
CA MET A 92 11.53 -18.11 16.67
C MET A 92 11.75 -16.67 17.09
N LEU A 93 11.12 -15.70 16.41
CA LEU A 93 11.21 -14.29 16.75
C LEU A 93 10.61 -13.98 18.12
N VAL A 94 9.45 -14.59 18.41
CA VAL A 94 8.80 -14.46 19.71
C VAL A 94 9.63 -15.14 20.79
N LEU A 95 10.09 -16.38 20.60
CA LEU A 95 10.85 -17.10 21.64
C LEU A 95 12.18 -16.42 21.99
N SER A 96 12.90 -15.89 20.99
CA SER A 96 14.18 -15.21 21.19
C SER A 96 14.04 -13.86 21.89
N ASN A 97 12.95 -13.12 21.64
CA ASN A 97 12.79 -11.74 22.12
C ASN A 97 11.69 -11.55 23.18
N ALA A 98 10.85 -12.56 23.45
CA ALA A 98 9.75 -12.45 24.40
C ALA A 98 10.25 -12.11 25.81
N ARG A 99 11.37 -12.71 26.24
CA ARG A 99 11.99 -12.38 27.53
C ARG A 99 12.37 -10.92 27.60
N LEU A 100 13.11 -10.41 26.60
CA LEU A 100 13.55 -9.01 26.55
C LEU A 100 12.35 -8.05 26.46
N PHE A 101 11.34 -8.38 25.66
CA PHE A 101 10.12 -7.59 25.53
C PHE A 101 9.34 -7.53 26.85
N LEU A 102 9.16 -8.66 27.52
CA LEU A 102 8.48 -8.72 28.83
C LEU A 102 9.29 -8.00 29.90
N GLU A 103 10.60 -8.20 29.95
CA GLU A 103 11.47 -7.50 30.90
C GLU A 103 11.41 -5.99 30.69
N ASN A 104 11.45 -5.52 29.44
CA ASN A 104 11.25 -4.10 29.14
C ASN A 104 9.86 -3.64 29.56
N LEU A 105 8.80 -4.38 29.24
CA LEU A 105 7.43 -4.01 29.63
C LEU A 105 7.24 -4.00 31.16
N ILE A 106 7.97 -4.85 31.90
CA ILE A 106 7.90 -4.92 33.37
C ILE A 106 8.78 -3.83 34.02
N LYS A 107 10.04 -3.67 33.60
CA LYS A 107 10.98 -2.68 34.16
C LYS A 107 10.57 -1.26 33.86
N TYR A 108 10.22 -1.03 32.60
CA TYR A 108 9.93 0.30 32.09
C TYR A 108 8.42 0.58 32.16
N GLY A 109 7.56 -0.45 32.15
CA GLY A 109 6.13 -0.20 32.05
C GLY A 109 5.78 0.48 30.72
N ILE A 110 4.59 1.07 30.64
CA ILE A 110 4.30 2.08 29.64
C ILE A 110 4.74 3.42 30.25
N LEU A 111 6.02 3.79 30.11
CA LEU A 111 6.53 5.10 30.61
C LEU A 111 5.90 6.31 29.92
N VAL A 112 5.19 6.10 28.80
CA VAL A 112 4.51 7.18 28.11
C VAL A 112 3.20 7.42 28.83
N ASP A 113 3.15 8.43 29.70
CA ASP A 113 1.88 8.97 30.19
C ASP A 113 1.25 9.82 29.06
N PRO A 114 0.21 9.32 28.36
CA PRO A 114 -0.36 10.03 27.24
C PRO A 114 -1.05 11.33 27.67
N ILE A 115 -1.55 11.37 28.91
CA ILE A 115 -2.26 12.53 29.47
C ILE A 115 -1.24 13.62 29.79
N GLN A 116 -0.10 13.25 30.38
CA GLN A 116 0.99 14.19 30.65
C GLN A 116 1.61 14.75 29.36
N VAL A 117 1.79 13.92 28.32
CA VAL A 117 2.30 14.38 27.01
C VAL A 117 1.34 15.39 26.38
N VAL A 118 0.03 15.13 26.41
CA VAL A 118 -0.98 16.08 25.90
C VAL A 118 -0.99 17.35 26.76
N SER A 119 -0.90 17.23 28.08
CA SER A 119 -0.84 18.41 28.98
C SER A 119 0.41 19.24 28.76
N LEU A 120 1.57 18.63 28.50
CA LEU A 120 2.83 19.32 28.21
C LEU A 120 2.74 20.05 26.86
N PHE A 121 2.15 19.40 25.86
CA PHE A 121 1.89 20.01 24.56
C PHE A 121 0.94 21.23 24.65
N LEU A 122 -0.12 21.13 25.45
CA LEU A 122 -1.05 22.26 25.66
C LEU A 122 -0.42 23.40 26.46
N LYS A 123 0.57 23.11 27.31
CA LYS A 123 1.28 24.12 28.11
C LYS A 123 2.24 24.95 27.26
N ASP A 124 2.96 24.32 26.32
CA ASP A 124 3.83 25.02 25.38
C ASP A 124 3.79 24.34 23.99
N PRO A 125 2.85 24.73 23.12
CA PRO A 125 2.71 24.11 21.80
C PRO A 125 3.91 24.41 20.88
N TYR A 126 4.55 25.58 21.05
CA TYR A 126 5.67 26.00 20.19
C TYR A 126 6.94 25.17 20.46
N SER A 127 7.06 24.57 21.63
CA SER A 127 8.15 23.62 21.94
C SER A 127 8.08 22.31 21.13
N TRP A 128 6.92 21.96 20.57
CA TRP A 128 6.71 20.74 19.76
C TRP A 128 6.28 21.07 18.32
N PRO A 129 7.17 21.69 17.51
CA PRO A 129 6.81 22.19 16.18
C PRO A 129 6.30 21.10 15.23
N ALA A 130 6.77 19.86 15.37
CA ALA A 130 6.32 18.74 14.55
C ALA A 130 4.82 18.41 14.76
N LEU A 131 4.33 18.43 16.01
CA LEU A 131 2.92 18.17 16.30
C LEU A 131 2.04 19.34 15.86
N CYS A 132 2.52 20.58 16.04
CA CYS A 132 1.86 21.77 15.49
C CYS A 132 1.71 21.69 13.96
N LEU A 133 2.75 21.28 13.23
CA LEU A 133 2.67 21.07 11.79
C LEU A 133 1.58 20.06 11.43
N VAL A 134 1.52 18.91 12.12
CA VAL A 134 0.47 17.91 11.86
C VAL A 134 -0.94 18.47 12.06
N ILE A 135 -1.15 19.35 13.06
CA ILE A 135 -2.44 20.02 13.27
C ILE A 135 -2.72 21.03 12.15
N VAL A 136 -1.72 21.81 11.74
CA VAL A 136 -1.82 22.79 10.64
C VAL A 136 -2.15 22.12 9.30
N ALA A 137 -1.80 20.84 9.10
CA ALA A 137 -2.18 20.07 7.91
C ALA A 137 -3.71 20.11 7.64
N ASN A 138 -4.55 20.22 8.67
CA ASN A 138 -6.00 20.32 8.54
C ASN A 138 -6.44 21.59 7.81
N VAL A 139 -5.69 22.70 7.92
CA VAL A 139 -5.98 23.95 7.21
C VAL A 139 -5.97 23.72 5.71
N PHE A 140 -4.98 23.00 5.20
CA PHE A 140 -4.85 22.69 3.78
C PHE A 140 -5.94 21.74 3.28
N ALA A 141 -6.35 20.78 4.11
CA ALA A 141 -7.45 19.87 3.80
C ALA A 141 -8.80 20.63 3.72
N VAL A 142 -9.07 21.50 4.69
CA VAL A 142 -10.27 22.34 4.68
C VAL A 142 -10.23 23.33 3.51
N ALA A 143 -9.08 23.92 3.21
CA ALA A 143 -8.93 24.81 2.06
C ALA A 143 -9.26 24.10 0.74
N ALA A 144 -8.72 22.90 0.51
CA ALA A 144 -9.04 22.10 -0.68
C ALA A 144 -10.54 21.78 -0.78
N PHE A 145 -11.17 21.43 0.35
CA PHE A 145 -12.61 21.18 0.41
C PHE A 145 -13.44 22.43 0.07
N GLN A 146 -13.07 23.60 0.60
CA GLN A 146 -13.79 24.84 0.33
C GLN A 146 -13.67 25.27 -1.13
N ILE A 147 -12.51 25.05 -1.76
CA ILE A 147 -12.31 25.29 -3.19
C ILE A 147 -13.26 24.40 -3.99
N GLU A 148 -13.32 23.09 -3.72
CA GLU A 148 -14.21 22.16 -4.42
C GLU A 148 -15.70 22.49 -4.20
N LYS A 149 -16.09 22.88 -2.98
CA LYS A 149 -17.47 23.31 -2.69
C LYS A 149 -17.87 24.54 -3.50
N ARG A 150 -16.97 25.53 -3.63
CA ARG A 150 -17.21 26.73 -4.43
C ARG A 150 -17.25 26.42 -5.94
N LEU A 151 -16.40 25.51 -6.41
CA LEU A 151 -16.44 25.02 -7.80
C LEU A 151 -17.73 24.25 -8.09
N ALA A 152 -18.23 23.45 -7.14
CA ALA A 152 -19.45 22.67 -7.32
C ALA A 152 -20.72 23.51 -7.48
N VAL A 153 -20.77 24.67 -6.82
CA VAL A 153 -21.89 25.64 -6.91
C VAL A 153 -21.71 26.59 -8.10
N GLY A 154 -20.55 26.59 -8.76
CA GLY A 154 -20.25 27.49 -9.88
C GLY A 154 -19.84 28.91 -9.46
N ALA A 155 -19.47 29.11 -8.19
CA ALA A 155 -19.00 30.40 -7.68
C ALA A 155 -17.56 30.73 -8.13
N LEU A 156 -16.80 29.72 -8.57
CA LEU A 156 -15.44 29.86 -9.09
C LEU A 156 -15.36 29.28 -10.50
N THR A 157 -14.53 29.89 -11.35
CA THR A 157 -14.19 29.34 -12.67
C THR A 157 -13.22 28.17 -12.52
N GLU A 158 -13.21 27.26 -13.49
CA GLU A 158 -12.31 26.09 -13.50
C GLU A 158 -10.83 26.49 -13.47
N GLN A 159 -10.46 27.58 -14.16
CA GLN A 159 -9.08 28.09 -14.16
C GLN A 159 -8.68 28.66 -12.79
N ALA A 160 -9.55 29.44 -12.15
CA ALA A 160 -9.30 29.96 -10.81
C ALA A 160 -9.23 28.82 -9.78
N GLY A 161 -10.12 27.83 -9.88
CA GLY A 161 -10.08 26.63 -9.05
C GLY A 161 -8.79 25.83 -9.21
N LEU A 162 -8.35 25.62 -10.45
CA LEU A 162 -7.08 24.97 -10.76
C LEU A 162 -5.90 25.72 -10.12
N LEU A 163 -5.84 27.05 -10.29
CA LEU A 163 -4.77 27.87 -9.71
C LEU A 163 -4.74 27.75 -8.18
N LEU A 164 -5.90 27.91 -7.51
CA LEU A 164 -6.00 27.79 -6.07
C LEU A 164 -5.60 26.39 -5.56
N HIS A 165 -5.99 25.33 -6.26
CA HIS A 165 -5.56 23.98 -5.91
C HIS A 165 -4.06 23.79 -6.09
N MET A 166 -3.47 24.29 -7.18
CA MET A 166 -2.02 24.21 -7.42
C MET A 166 -1.25 24.99 -6.35
N THR A 167 -1.69 26.20 -6.00
CA THR A 167 -1.12 26.97 -4.90
C THR A 167 -1.20 26.20 -3.59
N ASN A 168 -2.37 25.68 -3.22
CA ASN A 168 -2.56 24.90 -2.00
C ASN A 168 -1.63 23.66 -1.96
N LEU A 169 -1.56 22.90 -3.05
CA LEU A 169 -0.72 21.71 -3.15
C LEU A 169 0.78 22.03 -3.08
N THR A 170 1.22 23.12 -3.71
CA THR A 170 2.62 23.58 -3.61
C THR A 170 2.95 24.01 -2.18
N THR A 171 2.06 24.76 -1.52
CA THR A 171 2.29 25.18 -0.13
C THR A 171 2.34 23.99 0.84
N ILE A 172 1.57 22.93 0.61
CA ILE A 172 1.64 21.68 1.41
C ILE A 172 3.05 21.06 1.36
N LEU A 173 3.77 21.17 0.24
CA LEU A 173 5.14 20.65 0.16
C LEU A 173 6.18 21.65 0.67
N CYS A 174 6.05 22.93 0.34
CA CYS A 174 7.06 23.93 0.69
C CYS A 174 7.02 24.32 2.18
N LEU A 175 5.84 24.49 2.77
CA LEU A 175 5.72 24.98 4.16
C LEU A 175 6.37 24.05 5.19
N PRO A 176 6.03 22.76 5.28
CA PRO A 176 6.64 21.88 6.29
C PRO A 176 8.14 21.68 6.03
N ALA A 177 8.58 21.71 4.76
CA ALA A 177 9.99 21.66 4.40
C ALA A 177 10.77 22.87 4.92
N SER A 178 10.24 24.08 4.72
CA SER A 178 10.84 25.30 5.24
C SER A 178 10.86 25.32 6.77
N VAL A 179 9.77 24.91 7.42
CA VAL A 179 9.73 24.85 8.90
C VAL A 179 10.71 23.82 9.44
N ALA A 180 10.77 22.62 8.86
CA ALA A 180 11.73 21.59 9.23
C ALA A 180 13.20 22.03 9.09
N PHE A 181 13.48 22.82 8.04
CA PHE A 181 14.84 23.30 7.77
C PHE A 181 15.23 24.49 8.64
N LEU A 182 14.32 25.42 8.90
CA LEU A 182 14.61 26.70 9.57
C LEU A 182 14.44 26.65 11.10
N VAL A 183 13.58 25.77 11.61
CA VAL A 183 13.32 25.67 13.05
C VAL A 183 14.28 24.68 13.69
N ASP A 184 15.20 25.16 14.53
CA ASP A 184 16.20 24.32 15.19
C ASP A 184 15.67 23.43 16.31
N SER A 185 14.51 23.76 16.88
CA SER A 185 13.88 22.95 17.94
C SER A 185 13.22 21.66 17.43
N ILE A 186 13.10 21.47 16.11
CA ILE A 186 12.49 20.26 15.56
C ILE A 186 13.48 19.10 15.58
N THR A 187 13.05 17.97 16.16
CA THR A 187 13.86 16.75 16.12
C THR A 187 13.83 16.13 14.72
N PRO A 188 14.90 15.45 14.26
CA PRO A 188 14.91 14.82 12.94
C PRO A 188 13.78 13.80 12.76
N VAL A 189 13.52 12.98 13.78
CA VAL A 189 12.43 12.00 13.74
C VAL A 189 11.07 12.69 13.67
N GLY A 190 10.85 13.75 14.46
CA GLY A 190 9.62 14.55 14.39
C GLY A 190 9.43 15.22 13.02
N SER A 191 10.51 15.69 12.42
CA SER A 191 10.53 16.25 11.07
C SER A 191 10.18 15.21 10.00
N VAL A 192 10.78 14.01 10.03
CA VAL A 192 10.43 12.91 9.10
C VAL A 192 8.93 12.60 9.20
N LEU A 193 8.39 12.48 10.42
CA LEU A 193 6.98 12.18 10.64
C LEU A 193 6.06 13.29 10.10
N ALA A 194 6.40 14.56 10.34
CA ALA A 194 5.64 15.69 9.81
C ALA A 194 5.68 15.72 8.27
N LEU A 195 6.86 15.62 7.66
CA LEU A 195 6.99 15.60 6.19
C LEU A 195 6.27 14.41 5.55
N LEU A 196 6.28 13.24 6.21
CA LEU A 196 5.55 12.06 5.75
C LEU A 196 4.03 12.32 5.76
N VAL A 197 3.49 12.89 6.84
CA VAL A 197 2.07 13.27 6.93
C VAL A 197 1.70 14.26 5.83
N TYR A 198 2.49 15.31 5.63
CA TYR A 198 2.24 16.30 4.58
C TYR A 198 2.34 15.70 3.17
N THR A 199 3.27 14.78 2.94
CA THR A 199 3.36 14.05 1.66
C THR A 199 2.11 13.20 1.43
N ILE A 200 1.62 12.48 2.45
CA ILE A 200 0.38 11.71 2.36
C ILE A 200 -0.82 12.63 2.08
N VAL A 201 -0.93 13.75 2.79
CA VAL A 201 -2.00 14.75 2.57
C VAL A 201 -1.91 15.34 1.17
N PHE A 202 -0.72 15.67 0.67
CA PHE A 202 -0.50 16.12 -0.70
C PHE A 202 -1.04 15.10 -1.72
N LEU A 203 -0.63 13.84 -1.63
CA LEU A 203 -1.05 12.78 -2.56
C LEU A 203 -2.57 12.57 -2.51
N LYS A 204 -3.15 12.59 -1.31
CA LYS A 204 -4.60 12.46 -1.09
C LYS A 204 -5.36 13.64 -1.70
N LEU A 205 -4.98 14.88 -1.40
CA LEU A 205 -5.67 16.07 -1.90
C LEU A 205 -5.49 16.24 -3.41
N PHE A 206 -4.36 15.79 -3.97
CA PHE A 206 -4.20 15.68 -5.42
C PHE A 206 -5.24 14.75 -6.04
N SER A 207 -5.43 13.57 -5.44
CA SER A 207 -6.44 12.61 -5.89
C SER A 207 -7.87 13.12 -5.69
N TYR A 208 -8.14 13.79 -4.57
CA TYR A 208 -9.43 14.39 -4.25
C TYR A 208 -9.84 15.42 -5.31
N ARG A 209 -8.92 16.33 -5.68
CA ARG A 209 -9.13 17.29 -6.76
C ARG A 209 -9.42 16.59 -8.09
N ASP A 210 -8.55 15.67 -8.51
CA ASP A 210 -8.68 15.01 -9.81
C ASP A 210 -10.03 14.30 -9.98
N VAL A 211 -10.47 13.57 -8.94
CA VAL A 211 -11.71 12.80 -9.01
C VAL A 211 -12.94 13.70 -8.97
N ASN A 212 -12.97 14.74 -8.13
CA ASN A 212 -14.06 15.71 -8.13
C ASN A 212 -14.14 16.49 -9.45
N GLN A 213 -13.00 16.86 -10.03
CA GLN A 213 -12.93 17.44 -11.37
C GLN A 213 -13.56 16.50 -12.42
N TRP A 214 -13.21 15.21 -12.42
CA TRP A 214 -13.81 14.25 -13.36
C TRP A 214 -15.32 14.10 -13.17
N CYS A 215 -15.80 14.06 -11.93
CA CYS A 215 -17.23 14.00 -11.63
C CYS A 215 -17.98 15.25 -12.10
N ARG A 216 -17.38 16.43 -11.92
CA ARG A 216 -17.93 17.72 -12.38
C ARG A 216 -17.99 17.80 -13.90
N GLU A 217 -16.93 17.40 -14.60
CA GLU A 217 -16.90 17.32 -16.07
C GLU A 217 -17.97 16.35 -16.61
N LEU A 218 -18.13 15.18 -15.99
CA LEU A 218 -19.16 14.22 -16.36
C LEU A 218 -20.58 14.78 -16.15
N ARG A 219 -20.81 15.51 -15.05
CA ARG A 219 -22.09 16.18 -14.79
C ARG A 219 -22.37 17.28 -15.81
N ALA A 220 -21.36 18.06 -16.21
CA ALA A 220 -21.50 19.07 -17.24
C ALA A 220 -21.87 18.45 -18.59
N ARG A 221 -21.17 17.37 -19.00
CA ARG A 221 -21.48 16.63 -20.24
C ARG A 221 -22.87 15.97 -20.23
N ALA A 222 -23.31 15.49 -19.07
CA ALA A 222 -24.66 14.94 -18.93
C ALA A 222 -25.74 16.01 -19.12
N LYS A 223 -25.48 17.26 -18.71
CA LYS A 223 -26.40 18.39 -18.92
C LYS A 223 -26.45 18.86 -20.37
N THR A 224 -25.36 18.75 -21.13
CA THR A 224 -25.30 19.19 -22.53
C THR A 224 -25.84 18.16 -23.54
N GLY A 225 -26.21 16.96 -23.10
CA GLY A 225 -26.85 15.95 -23.96
C GLY A 225 -25.91 15.15 -24.89
N GLU A 226 -24.59 15.37 -24.84
CA GLU A 226 -23.59 14.69 -25.69
C GLU A 226 -23.22 13.26 -25.23
N GLY A 227 -24.23 12.43 -24.97
CA GLY A 227 -24.07 11.11 -24.37
C GLY A 227 -23.72 9.97 -25.33
N ARG A 228 -22.53 9.95 -25.94
CA ARG A 228 -21.93 8.68 -26.40
C ARG A 228 -20.82 8.26 -25.44
N PRO A 229 -20.98 7.18 -24.65
CA PRO A 229 -19.93 6.73 -23.75
C PRO A 229 -18.78 6.15 -24.58
N GLY A 230 -17.62 6.82 -24.54
CA GLY A 230 -16.39 6.24 -25.05
C GLY A 230 -16.00 4.97 -24.27
N PRO A 231 -15.06 4.16 -24.79
CA PRO A 231 -14.69 2.88 -24.18
C PRO A 231 -14.21 2.98 -22.72
N GLY A 232 -13.65 4.13 -22.32
CA GLY A 232 -13.20 4.41 -20.95
C GLY A 232 -14.31 4.87 -19.98
N THR A 233 -15.54 5.11 -20.45
CA THR A 233 -16.66 5.62 -19.64
C THR A 233 -17.42 4.48 -18.93
N ARG A 234 -17.27 3.22 -19.38
CA ARG A 234 -17.88 2.04 -18.74
C ARG A 234 -17.32 1.77 -17.34
N THR A 235 -16.02 1.93 -17.14
CA THR A 235 -15.37 1.80 -15.83
C THR A 235 -15.69 2.98 -14.91
N ALA A 236 -15.86 4.18 -15.45
CA ALA A 236 -16.34 5.33 -14.68
C ALA A 236 -17.80 5.16 -14.23
N LYS A 237 -18.71 4.69 -15.10
CA LYS A 237 -20.11 4.41 -14.70
C LYS A 237 -20.20 3.35 -13.59
N ALA A 238 -19.31 2.37 -13.56
CA ALA A 238 -19.24 1.37 -12.51
C ALA A 238 -18.72 1.95 -11.16
N SER A 239 -17.87 2.99 -11.18
CA SER A 239 -17.40 3.68 -9.96
C SER A 239 -18.27 4.87 -9.55
N LEU A 240 -19.13 5.37 -10.44
CA LEU A 240 -20.05 6.50 -10.23
C LEU A 240 -21.48 6.09 -9.83
N GLY A 241 -21.70 4.83 -9.46
CA GLY A 241 -22.91 4.41 -8.75
C GLY A 241 -24.25 4.67 -9.44
N ALA A 242 -24.28 4.92 -10.75
CA ALA A 242 -25.51 5.04 -11.50
C ALA A 242 -26.07 3.66 -11.84
N SER A 243 -26.56 2.94 -10.82
CA SER A 243 -27.48 1.82 -11.03
C SER A 243 -28.85 2.41 -11.41
N THR A 244 -29.25 2.19 -12.65
CA THR A 244 -30.66 2.29 -13.05
C THR A 244 -31.50 1.47 -12.08
N ASP A 245 -32.53 2.09 -11.51
CA ASP A 245 -33.57 1.45 -10.71
C ASP A 245 -34.02 0.13 -11.35
N LYS A 246 -33.60 -0.98 -10.74
CA LYS A 246 -34.32 -2.25 -10.83
C LYS A 246 -34.50 -2.78 -9.42
N ALA A 247 -35.75 -2.72 -8.99
CA ALA A 247 -36.26 -3.33 -7.79
C ALA A 247 -35.82 -4.81 -7.69
N ASN A 248 -35.28 -5.19 -6.52
CA ASN A 248 -35.59 -6.43 -5.81
C ASN A 248 -34.83 -6.49 -4.46
N GLY A 249 -35.57 -6.30 -3.36
CA GLY A 249 -35.48 -7.11 -2.15
C GLY A 249 -34.23 -7.12 -1.25
N ALA A 250 -33.13 -6.45 -1.58
CA ALA A 250 -31.99 -6.28 -0.66
C ALA A 250 -31.72 -4.79 -0.48
N ALA A 251 -31.62 -4.33 0.76
CA ALA A 251 -31.45 -2.92 1.14
C ALA A 251 -30.49 -2.21 0.16
N ALA A 252 -31.06 -1.41 -0.75
CA ALA A 252 -30.29 -0.72 -1.77
C ALA A 252 -29.28 0.19 -1.05
N GLN A 253 -28.00 -0.16 -1.11
CA GLN A 253 -26.95 0.68 -0.55
C GLN A 253 -27.06 2.03 -1.26
N ARG A 254 -27.41 3.07 -0.51
CA ARG A 254 -27.53 4.44 -1.02
C ARG A 254 -26.15 4.91 -1.46
N LEU A 255 -25.84 4.76 -2.74
CA LEU A 255 -24.59 5.20 -3.33
C LEU A 255 -24.56 6.73 -3.34
N VAL A 256 -23.46 7.30 -2.86
CA VAL A 256 -23.24 8.75 -2.85
C VAL A 256 -22.88 9.20 -4.27
N ASN A 257 -23.64 10.16 -4.79
CA ASN A 257 -23.44 10.75 -6.10
C ASN A 257 -22.93 12.19 -5.95
N TYR A 258 -22.17 12.68 -6.94
CA TYR A 258 -21.75 14.09 -6.95
C TYR A 258 -22.96 15.02 -7.19
N PRO A 259 -23.18 16.08 -6.39
CA PRO A 259 -22.25 16.73 -5.46
C PRO A 259 -22.41 16.34 -3.97
N ASP A 260 -23.22 15.35 -3.65
CA ASP A 260 -23.57 14.99 -2.27
C ASP A 260 -22.37 14.41 -1.48
N ASN A 261 -21.28 14.06 -2.17
CA ASN A 261 -20.01 13.62 -1.57
C ASN A 261 -19.19 14.76 -0.94
N LEU A 262 -19.57 16.02 -1.18
CA LEU A 262 -18.87 17.20 -0.66
C LEU A 262 -19.30 17.49 0.78
N THR A 263 -19.05 16.54 1.68
CA THR A 263 -19.25 16.68 3.13
C THR A 263 -17.91 16.63 3.87
N TYR A 264 -17.84 17.29 5.03
CA TYR A 264 -16.66 17.17 5.90
C TYR A 264 -16.45 15.75 6.40
N GLY A 265 -17.53 14.99 6.63
CA GLY A 265 -17.47 13.60 7.06
C GLY A 265 -16.74 12.72 6.04
N ASP A 266 -17.08 12.84 4.76
CA ASP A 266 -16.44 12.06 3.68
C ASP A 266 -14.99 12.50 3.44
N LEU A 267 -14.70 13.80 3.56
CA LEU A 267 -13.34 14.33 3.48
C LEU A 267 -12.45 13.73 4.57
N TYR A 268 -12.83 13.86 5.85
CA TYR A 268 -12.02 13.34 6.95
C TYR A 268 -11.97 11.81 6.94
N TYR A 269 -13.05 11.15 6.52
CA TYR A 269 -13.01 9.71 6.28
C TYR A 269 -11.90 9.35 5.28
N PHE A 270 -11.82 10.04 4.14
CA PHE A 270 -10.80 9.81 3.14
C PHE A 270 -9.39 10.17 3.64
N LEU A 271 -9.23 11.25 4.40
CA LEU A 271 -7.93 11.64 4.96
C LEU A 271 -7.34 10.54 5.85
N PHE A 272 -8.16 9.91 6.70
CA PHE A 272 -7.71 8.81 7.57
C PHE A 272 -7.75 7.42 6.92
N ALA A 273 -8.49 7.23 5.83
CA ALA A 273 -8.53 5.94 5.14
C ALA A 273 -7.12 5.55 4.64
N PRO A 274 -6.71 4.27 4.74
CA PRO A 274 -5.36 3.82 4.35
C PRO A 274 -5.22 3.63 2.82
N THR A 275 -5.65 4.63 2.05
CA THR A 275 -5.55 4.70 0.59
C THR A 275 -5.20 6.11 0.15
N LEU A 276 -4.50 6.25 -0.96
CA LEU A 276 -4.14 7.54 -1.55
C LEU A 276 -5.07 7.94 -2.71
N CYS A 277 -5.86 7.00 -3.22
CA CYS A 277 -6.81 7.24 -4.30
C CYS A 277 -8.18 7.57 -3.71
N TYR A 278 -8.68 8.77 -3.96
CA TYR A 278 -10.04 9.17 -3.59
C TYR A 278 -11.06 8.47 -4.49
N GLU A 279 -12.14 8.00 -3.88
CA GLU A 279 -13.32 7.47 -4.55
C GLU A 279 -14.56 7.92 -3.77
N LEU A 280 -15.70 8.05 -4.46
CA LEU A 280 -16.93 8.52 -3.82
C LEU A 280 -17.47 7.48 -2.84
N ASN A 281 -17.39 6.21 -3.20
CA ASN A 281 -17.95 5.10 -2.44
C ASN A 281 -16.87 4.07 -2.16
N PHE A 282 -16.29 4.12 -0.96
CA PHE A 282 -15.30 3.13 -0.53
C PHE A 282 -15.95 1.82 -0.08
N PRO A 283 -15.35 0.65 -0.39
CA PRO A 283 -15.82 -0.62 0.15
C PRO A 283 -15.71 -0.61 1.68
N ARG A 284 -16.76 -1.05 2.37
CA ARG A 284 -16.85 -1.04 3.84
C ARG A 284 -16.90 -2.45 4.42
N SER A 285 -16.18 -2.65 5.52
CA SER A 285 -16.33 -3.85 6.35
C SER A 285 -17.63 -3.76 7.19
N PRO A 286 -18.38 -4.86 7.37
CA PRO A 286 -19.67 -4.83 8.08
C PRO A 286 -19.53 -4.51 9.57
N ARG A 287 -18.43 -4.92 10.21
CA ARG A 287 -18.17 -4.75 11.64
C ARG A 287 -16.69 -4.62 11.95
N ILE A 288 -16.38 -4.06 13.11
CA ILE A 288 -15.02 -4.02 13.68
C ILE A 288 -14.74 -5.33 14.42
N ARG A 289 -13.74 -6.07 13.97
CA ARG A 289 -13.29 -7.35 14.54
C ARG A 289 -12.29 -7.10 15.66
N LYS A 290 -12.78 -6.96 16.90
CA LYS A 290 -11.97 -6.65 18.10
C LYS A 290 -10.76 -7.56 18.31
N ARG A 291 -10.90 -8.88 18.10
CA ARG A 291 -9.80 -9.85 18.22
C ARG A 291 -8.69 -9.61 17.19
N PHE A 292 -9.08 -9.31 15.95
CA PHE A 292 -8.13 -8.97 14.89
C PHE A 292 -7.41 -7.65 15.24
N LEU A 293 -8.15 -6.63 15.65
CA LEU A 293 -7.59 -5.34 16.08
C LEU A 293 -6.59 -5.49 17.22
N LEU A 294 -6.95 -6.20 18.30
CA LEU A 294 -6.07 -6.44 19.45
C LEU A 294 -4.78 -7.19 19.03
N ARG A 295 -4.91 -8.23 18.21
CA ARG A 295 -3.74 -8.96 17.68
C ARG A 295 -2.81 -8.04 16.91
N ARG A 296 -3.34 -7.19 16.03
CA ARG A 296 -2.53 -6.25 15.25
C ARG A 296 -1.86 -5.18 16.12
N LEU A 297 -2.56 -4.68 17.16
CA LEU A 297 -1.99 -3.74 18.11
C LEU A 297 -0.83 -4.34 18.91
N LEU A 298 -0.97 -5.58 19.39
CA LEU A 298 0.11 -6.30 20.08
C LEU A 298 1.32 -6.53 19.16
N GLU A 299 1.07 -6.90 17.90
CA GLU A 299 2.13 -7.01 16.89
C GLU A 299 2.83 -5.68 16.65
N MET A 300 2.11 -4.56 16.57
CA MET A 300 2.74 -3.24 16.44
C MET A 300 3.68 -2.93 17.61
N LEU A 301 3.23 -3.14 18.85
CA LEU A 301 4.03 -2.89 20.05
C LEU A 301 5.28 -3.77 20.08
N PHE A 302 5.12 -5.07 19.81
CA PHE A 302 6.24 -6.03 19.78
C PHE A 302 7.27 -5.67 18.71
N LEU A 303 6.83 -5.37 17.48
CA LEU A 303 7.72 -5.07 16.37
C LEU A 303 8.42 -3.71 16.50
N THR A 304 7.79 -2.71 17.14
CA THR A 304 8.46 -1.45 17.47
C THR A 304 9.56 -1.68 18.50
N GLN A 305 9.28 -2.43 19.57
CA GLN A 305 10.30 -2.77 20.58
C GLN A 305 11.46 -3.58 19.98
N LEU A 306 11.15 -4.54 19.11
CA LEU A 306 12.15 -5.32 18.39
C LEU A 306 13.05 -4.44 17.51
N GLN A 307 12.48 -3.49 16.75
CA GLN A 307 13.25 -2.55 15.95
C GLN A 307 14.18 -1.69 16.82
N VAL A 308 13.68 -1.14 17.93
CA VAL A 308 14.49 -0.36 18.87
C VAL A 308 15.61 -1.20 19.45
N GLY A 309 15.32 -2.45 19.85
CA GLY A 309 16.32 -3.41 20.34
C GLY A 309 17.43 -3.68 19.31
N LEU A 310 17.07 -3.97 18.06
CA LEU A 310 18.03 -4.20 16.97
C LEU A 310 18.89 -2.97 16.67
N ILE A 311 18.29 -1.78 16.67
CA ILE A 311 19.02 -0.52 16.47
C ILE A 311 20.04 -0.33 17.61
N GLN A 312 19.61 -0.44 18.86
CA GLN A 312 20.46 -0.16 20.03
C GLN A 312 21.54 -1.22 20.26
N GLN A 313 21.21 -2.51 20.09
CA GLN A 313 22.12 -3.60 20.44
C GLN A 313 23.04 -4.00 19.27
N TRP A 314 22.57 -3.88 18.02
CA TRP A 314 23.33 -4.34 16.85
C TRP A 314 23.85 -3.16 16.02
N MET A 315 22.97 -2.23 15.64
CA MET A 315 23.34 -1.18 14.70
C MET A 315 24.25 -0.12 15.35
N VAL A 316 23.87 0.42 16.51
CA VAL A 316 24.62 1.50 17.20
C VAL A 316 26.06 1.09 17.53
N PRO A 317 26.36 -0.07 18.15
CA PRO A 317 27.74 -0.47 18.44
C PRO A 317 28.55 -0.67 17.16
N THR A 318 27.92 -1.17 16.09
CA THR A 318 28.59 -1.36 14.80
C THR A 318 28.94 -0.01 14.17
N ILE A 319 28.06 0.99 14.28
CA ILE A 319 28.32 2.38 13.83
C ILE A 319 29.42 3.03 14.67
N GLN A 320 29.37 2.90 16.00
CA GLN A 320 30.40 3.49 16.86
C GLN A 320 31.79 2.89 16.58
N ASN A 321 31.84 1.57 16.40
CA ASN A 321 33.04 0.89 15.96
C ASN A 321 33.44 1.32 14.54
N SER A 322 32.46 1.66 13.67
CA SER A 322 32.68 2.09 12.28
C SER A 322 33.41 3.43 12.14
N MET A 323 33.32 4.32 13.14
CA MET A 323 33.81 5.71 13.10
C MET A 323 35.32 5.85 12.89
N LYS A 324 36.16 4.97 13.47
CA LYS A 324 37.63 5.12 13.41
C LYS A 324 38.21 5.13 11.97
N PRO A 325 37.92 4.18 11.08
CA PRO A 325 38.48 4.12 9.73
C PRO A 325 37.78 4.98 8.67
N PHE A 326 36.64 5.59 8.97
CA PHE A 326 36.14 6.66 8.11
C PHE A 326 37.06 7.88 8.16
N LYS A 327 37.75 8.11 9.29
CA LYS A 327 38.79 9.15 9.43
C LYS A 327 40.06 8.82 8.65
N ASP A 328 40.37 7.54 8.51
CA ASP A 328 41.60 7.07 7.88
C ASP A 328 41.48 6.91 6.34
N MET A 329 40.32 7.24 5.73
CA MET A 329 40.04 7.18 4.29
C MET A 329 40.31 5.81 3.60
N ASP A 330 40.24 4.70 4.34
CA ASP A 330 40.38 3.35 3.79
C ASP A 330 39.07 2.87 3.12
N TYR A 331 38.92 3.10 1.81
CA TYR A 331 37.73 2.68 1.05
C TYR A 331 37.41 1.18 1.17
N SER A 332 38.43 0.31 1.30
CA SER A 332 38.25 -1.13 1.52
C SER A 332 37.56 -1.43 2.85
N ARG A 333 37.96 -0.73 3.92
CA ARG A 333 37.36 -0.86 5.26
C ARG A 333 35.97 -0.25 5.33
N ILE A 334 35.71 0.81 4.56
CA ILE A 334 34.37 1.41 4.43
C ILE A 334 33.39 0.39 3.81
N ILE A 335 33.78 -0.28 2.72
CA ILE A 335 32.94 -1.29 2.08
C ILE A 335 32.70 -2.49 3.00
N GLU A 336 33.74 -2.98 3.69
CA GLU A 336 33.61 -4.08 4.66
C GLU A 336 32.61 -3.72 5.78
N ARG A 337 32.67 -2.49 6.30
CA ARG A 337 31.80 -2.00 7.38
C ARG A 337 30.38 -1.76 6.89
N LEU A 338 30.21 -1.23 5.68
CA LEU A 338 28.91 -1.06 5.06
C LEU A 338 28.21 -2.42 4.85
N LEU A 339 28.96 -3.45 4.46
CA LEU A 339 28.42 -4.80 4.32
C LEU A 339 28.00 -5.41 5.68
N LYS A 340 28.78 -5.16 6.74
CA LYS A 340 28.41 -5.53 8.13
C LYS A 340 27.12 -4.86 8.59
N LEU A 341 26.86 -3.62 8.16
CA LEU A 341 25.64 -2.89 8.47
C LEU A 341 24.46 -3.23 7.55
N ALA A 342 24.71 -3.74 6.34
CA ALA A 342 23.68 -4.04 5.35
C ALA A 342 22.66 -5.09 5.86
N VAL A 343 23.13 -6.13 6.57
CA VAL A 343 22.28 -7.19 7.13
C VAL A 343 21.31 -6.67 8.21
N PRO A 344 21.78 -6.03 9.31
CA PRO A 344 20.87 -5.49 10.32
C PRO A 344 19.95 -4.41 9.75
N ASN A 345 20.46 -3.56 8.84
CA ASN A 345 19.64 -2.57 8.14
C ASN A 345 18.51 -3.23 7.36
N HIS A 346 18.82 -4.23 6.53
CA HIS A 346 17.81 -4.95 5.76
C HIS A 346 16.75 -5.61 6.67
N LEU A 347 17.18 -6.22 7.77
CA LEU A 347 16.28 -6.85 8.73
C LEU A 347 15.34 -5.82 9.39
N ILE A 348 15.85 -4.63 9.77
CA ILE A 348 15.03 -3.52 10.26
C ILE A 348 14.02 -3.08 9.19
N TRP A 349 14.42 -2.97 7.92
CA TRP A 349 13.52 -2.62 6.82
C TRP A 349 12.42 -3.65 6.59
N LEU A 350 12.71 -4.95 6.71
CA LEU A 350 11.69 -6.02 6.65
C LEU A 350 10.69 -5.92 7.80
N ILE A 351 11.17 -5.68 9.02
CA ILE A 351 10.30 -5.50 10.18
C ILE A 351 9.48 -4.23 10.02
N PHE A 352 10.09 -3.13 9.56
CA PHE A 352 9.41 -1.86 9.29
C PHE A 352 8.30 -2.05 8.24
N PHE A 353 8.58 -2.80 7.17
CA PHE A 353 7.58 -3.14 6.16
C PHE A 353 6.37 -3.85 6.78
N TYR A 354 6.59 -4.91 7.56
CA TYR A 354 5.51 -5.65 8.21
C TYR A 354 4.77 -4.80 9.27
N TRP A 355 5.51 -4.01 10.05
CA TRP A 355 4.95 -3.11 11.05
C TRP A 355 4.05 -2.05 10.42
N LEU A 356 4.51 -1.38 9.36
CA LEU A 356 3.77 -0.29 8.71
C LEU A 356 2.67 -0.81 7.78
N PHE A 357 3.03 -1.54 6.73
CA PHE A 357 2.10 -1.90 5.65
C PHE A 357 1.14 -3.02 6.04
N HIS A 358 1.56 -3.95 6.89
CA HIS A 358 0.68 -4.99 7.36
C HIS A 358 -0.02 -4.59 8.65
N SER A 359 0.70 -4.29 9.73
CA SER A 359 0.07 -4.12 11.04
C SER A 359 -0.65 -2.77 11.18
N CYS A 360 0.07 -1.65 10.97
CA CYS A 360 -0.47 -0.30 11.13
C CYS A 360 -1.61 0.00 10.15
N LEU A 361 -1.42 -0.23 8.85
CA LEU A 361 -2.50 0.00 7.88
C LEU A 361 -3.73 -0.89 8.11
N ASN A 362 -3.58 -2.13 8.57
CA ASN A 362 -4.74 -2.96 8.93
C ASN A 362 -5.45 -2.49 10.20
N VAL A 363 -4.73 -1.95 11.19
CA VAL A 363 -5.35 -1.30 12.37
C VAL A 363 -6.19 -0.12 11.91
N VAL A 364 -5.61 0.78 11.11
CA VAL A 364 -6.33 1.94 10.56
C VAL A 364 -7.52 1.49 9.71
N ALA A 365 -7.35 0.50 8.84
CA ALA A 365 -8.43 -0.03 8.01
C ALA A 365 -9.56 -0.62 8.85
N GLU A 366 -9.25 -1.37 9.90
CA GLU A 366 -10.25 -1.97 10.78
C GLU A 366 -11.01 -0.90 11.59
N LEU A 367 -10.31 0.10 12.13
CA LEU A 367 -10.93 1.23 12.85
C LEU A 367 -11.87 2.05 11.93
N MET A 368 -11.43 2.31 10.70
CA MET A 368 -12.20 3.06 9.70
C MET A 368 -13.27 2.20 8.99
N LYS A 369 -13.36 0.89 9.30
CA LYS A 369 -14.17 -0.09 8.56
C LYS A 369 -13.89 -0.08 7.05
N PHE A 370 -12.65 0.15 6.65
CA PHE A 370 -12.22 0.10 5.25
C PHE A 370 -12.09 -1.36 4.78
N GLY A 371 -12.72 -1.67 3.65
CA GLY A 371 -12.82 -3.03 3.10
C GLY A 371 -11.67 -3.43 2.19
N ASP A 372 -11.08 -2.48 1.45
CA ASP A 372 -9.92 -2.76 0.59
C ASP A 372 -8.65 -2.83 1.45
N ARG A 373 -8.11 -4.04 1.63
CA ARG A 373 -6.93 -4.27 2.49
C ARG A 373 -5.73 -4.76 1.70
N GLU A 374 -5.77 -4.57 0.38
CA GLU A 374 -4.68 -4.91 -0.51
C GLU A 374 -3.63 -3.78 -0.50
N PHE A 375 -2.85 -3.71 0.59
CA PHE A 375 -1.78 -2.71 0.74
C PHE A 375 -0.46 -3.11 0.05
N TYR A 376 -0.25 -4.41 -0.16
CA TYR A 376 0.92 -5.00 -0.79
C TYR A 376 0.55 -6.35 -1.41
N ARG A 377 1.37 -6.83 -2.34
CA ARG A 377 1.29 -8.16 -2.96
C ARG A 377 2.54 -8.97 -2.62
N ASP A 378 2.71 -10.14 -3.22
CA ASP A 378 3.82 -11.09 -3.05
C ASP A 378 5.14 -10.60 -3.65
N TRP A 379 5.59 -9.42 -3.24
CA TRP A 379 6.82 -8.79 -3.71
C TRP A 379 8.09 -9.58 -3.35
N TRP A 380 8.04 -10.48 -2.36
CA TRP A 380 9.16 -11.38 -2.01
C TRP A 380 9.41 -12.45 -3.08
N ASN A 381 8.40 -12.76 -3.90
CA ASN A 381 8.51 -13.68 -5.04
C ASN A 381 8.84 -12.93 -6.35
N ALA A 382 9.22 -11.65 -6.28
CA ALA A 382 9.49 -10.84 -7.45
C ALA A 382 10.67 -11.37 -8.28
N GLU A 383 10.40 -11.84 -9.49
CA GLU A 383 11.46 -12.24 -10.44
C GLU A 383 12.15 -11.05 -11.11
N SER A 384 11.58 -9.85 -11.00
CA SER A 384 12.15 -8.62 -11.55
C SER A 384 12.00 -7.43 -10.59
N VAL A 385 12.97 -6.52 -10.66
CA VAL A 385 12.94 -5.24 -9.91
C VAL A 385 11.69 -4.43 -10.28
N SER A 386 11.27 -4.50 -11.55
CA SER A 386 10.04 -3.84 -12.00
C SER A 386 8.79 -4.41 -11.34
N TYR A 387 8.70 -5.72 -11.13
CA TYR A 387 7.59 -6.35 -10.42
C TYR A 387 7.61 -5.97 -8.93
N PHE A 388 8.79 -5.95 -8.30
CA PHE A 388 8.93 -5.51 -6.90
C PHE A 388 8.32 -4.10 -6.67
N TRP A 389 8.71 -3.12 -7.49
CA TRP A 389 8.23 -1.73 -7.33
C TRP A 389 6.73 -1.53 -7.51
N GLN A 390 6.06 -2.45 -8.20
CA GLN A 390 4.61 -2.41 -8.41
C GLN A 390 3.84 -3.04 -7.25
N ASN A 391 4.48 -3.91 -6.47
CA ASN A 391 3.82 -4.82 -5.55
C ASN A 391 4.13 -4.56 -4.07
N TRP A 392 5.20 -3.82 -3.75
CA TRP A 392 5.57 -3.55 -2.36
C TRP A 392 4.60 -2.57 -1.65
N ASN A 393 4.21 -1.47 -2.32
CA ASN A 393 3.35 -0.41 -1.78
C ASN A 393 2.25 -0.09 -2.79
N ILE A 394 1.17 -0.85 -2.72
CA ILE A 394 0.05 -0.78 -3.66
C ILE A 394 -0.68 0.58 -3.58
N PRO A 395 -0.90 1.23 -2.42
CA PRO A 395 -1.51 2.55 -2.37
C PRO A 395 -0.77 3.60 -3.21
N VAL A 396 0.55 3.69 -3.08
CA VAL A 396 1.37 4.62 -3.87
C VAL A 396 1.41 4.19 -5.33
N HIS A 397 1.55 2.89 -5.61
CA HIS A 397 1.58 2.38 -6.97
C HIS A 397 0.28 2.67 -7.74
N LYS A 398 -0.89 2.39 -7.15
CA LYS A 398 -2.22 2.70 -7.71
C LYS A 398 -2.37 4.20 -7.96
N TRP A 399 -1.89 5.05 -7.04
CA TRP A 399 -1.90 6.51 -7.21
C TRP A 399 -1.04 6.96 -8.39
N CYS A 400 0.21 6.48 -8.47
CA CYS A 400 1.14 6.79 -9.56
C CYS A 400 0.57 6.36 -10.91
N ILE A 401 -0.07 5.18 -11.01
CA ILE A 401 -0.72 4.74 -12.24
C ILE A 401 -1.88 5.67 -12.62
N ARG A 402 -2.79 5.97 -11.69
CA ARG A 402 -4.06 6.66 -11.96
C ARG A 402 -3.87 8.14 -12.25
N HIS A 403 -3.11 8.82 -11.40
CA HIS A 403 -3.03 10.29 -11.37
C HIS A 403 -1.83 10.85 -12.11
N PHE A 404 -0.74 10.08 -12.21
CA PHE A 404 0.50 10.53 -12.83
C PHE A 404 0.71 9.87 -14.20
N TYR A 405 0.93 8.57 -14.24
CA TYR A 405 1.28 7.81 -15.45
C TYR A 405 0.19 7.88 -16.52
N LYS A 406 -1.05 7.49 -16.20
CA LYS A 406 -2.18 7.56 -17.16
C LYS A 406 -2.49 8.99 -17.60
N ARG A 407 -2.18 9.99 -16.77
CA ARG A 407 -2.36 11.40 -17.14
C ARG A 407 -1.31 11.84 -18.16
N MET A 408 -0.04 11.54 -17.92
CA MET A 408 1.05 11.80 -18.89
C MET A 408 0.79 11.12 -20.23
N LEU A 409 0.33 9.86 -20.22
CA LEU A 409 -0.01 9.15 -21.45
C LEU A 409 -1.17 9.83 -22.21
N ARG A 410 -2.19 10.34 -21.50
CA ARG A 410 -3.29 11.10 -22.11
C ARG A 410 -2.85 12.44 -22.68
N TRP A 411 -1.77 13.03 -22.16
CA TRP A 411 -1.12 14.22 -22.73
C TRP A 411 -0.22 13.91 -23.93
N GLY A 412 -0.12 12.66 -24.37
CA GLY A 412 0.68 12.25 -25.53
C GLY A 412 2.11 11.86 -25.22
N ALA A 413 2.51 11.75 -23.95
CA ALA A 413 3.86 11.32 -23.59
C ALA A 413 4.10 9.84 -23.94
N TYR A 414 5.31 9.52 -24.41
CA TYR A 414 5.73 8.13 -24.65
C TYR A 414 5.79 7.32 -23.34
N LYS A 415 5.55 6.01 -23.42
CA LYS A 415 5.55 5.09 -22.26
C LYS A 415 6.85 5.16 -21.45
N TRP A 416 8.00 5.26 -22.11
CA TRP A 416 9.29 5.36 -21.43
C TRP A 416 9.42 6.66 -20.64
N ILE A 417 9.07 7.80 -21.24
CA ILE A 417 9.06 9.11 -20.56
C ILE A 417 8.13 9.09 -19.34
N ALA A 418 6.93 8.52 -19.48
CA ALA A 418 5.99 8.41 -18.37
C ALA A 418 6.51 7.51 -17.23
N ARG A 419 7.22 6.41 -17.54
CA ARG A 419 7.88 5.57 -16.52
C ARG A 419 9.00 6.31 -15.82
N THR A 420 9.91 6.94 -16.58
CA THR A 420 11.01 7.75 -16.01
C THR A 420 10.49 8.90 -15.16
N GLY A 421 9.42 9.57 -15.60
CA GLY A 421 8.76 10.63 -14.82
C GLY A 421 8.22 10.14 -13.46
N VAL A 422 7.64 8.93 -13.40
CA VAL A 422 7.21 8.33 -12.12
C VAL A 422 8.41 8.03 -11.22
N PHE A 423 9.50 7.49 -11.77
CA PHE A 423 10.72 7.24 -11.00
C PHE A 423 11.38 8.54 -10.49
N LEU A 424 11.41 9.59 -11.30
CA LEU A 424 11.91 10.92 -10.90
C LEU A 424 11.06 11.51 -9.77
N ALA A 425 9.73 11.46 -9.89
CA ALA A 425 8.83 11.92 -8.83
C ALA A 425 9.03 11.10 -7.54
N SER A 426 9.20 9.78 -7.65
CA SER A 426 9.52 8.92 -6.51
C SER A 426 10.87 9.30 -5.87
N ALA A 427 11.92 9.48 -6.68
CA ALA A 427 13.25 9.87 -6.22
C ALA A 427 13.23 11.23 -5.51
N PHE A 428 12.46 12.19 -6.02
CA PHE A 428 12.23 13.48 -5.35
C PHE A 428 11.64 13.29 -3.95
N PHE A 429 10.59 12.48 -3.78
CA PHE A 429 10.00 12.25 -2.45
C PHE A 429 10.93 11.48 -1.50
N HIS A 430 11.72 10.53 -2.00
CA HIS A 430 12.70 9.83 -1.17
C HIS A 430 13.79 10.78 -0.68
N GLU A 431 14.35 11.62 -1.56
CA GLU A 431 15.33 12.62 -1.17
C GLU A 431 14.68 13.65 -0.22
N TYR A 432 13.48 14.14 -0.52
CA TYR A 432 12.74 15.09 0.32
C TYR A 432 12.54 14.58 1.76
N LEU A 433 12.15 13.31 1.92
CA LEU A 433 11.88 12.71 3.24
C LEU A 433 13.15 12.39 4.03
N VAL A 434 14.30 12.23 3.39
CA VAL A 434 15.57 11.87 4.07
C VAL A 434 16.49 13.09 4.23
N SER A 435 16.66 13.90 3.20
CA SER A 435 17.60 15.03 3.18
C SER A 435 17.18 16.18 4.09
N ILE A 436 15.89 16.57 4.06
CA ILE A 436 15.40 17.76 4.77
C ILE A 436 15.46 17.56 6.29
N PRO A 437 14.95 16.44 6.88
CA PRO A 437 15.01 16.23 8.32
C PRO A 437 16.43 16.13 8.88
N LEU A 438 17.36 15.62 8.07
CA LEU A 438 18.76 15.49 8.45
C LEU A 438 19.60 16.72 8.07
N ARG A 439 19.03 17.67 7.31
CA ARG A 439 19.68 18.86 6.76
C ARG A 439 20.92 18.53 5.91
N MET A 440 20.87 17.43 5.17
CA MET A 440 21.97 16.92 4.36
C MET A 440 21.54 16.70 2.90
N PHE A 441 22.11 17.45 1.96
CA PHE A 441 21.75 17.40 0.53
C PHE A 441 22.84 16.73 -0.32
N ARG A 442 23.11 15.44 -0.07
CA ARG A 442 24.14 14.67 -0.79
C ARG A 442 23.62 13.96 -2.06
N LEU A 443 22.30 13.91 -2.26
CA LEU A 443 21.63 13.29 -3.42
C LEU A 443 21.92 11.79 -3.60
N TRP A 444 22.30 11.08 -2.53
CA TRP A 444 22.56 9.64 -2.56
C TRP A 444 21.27 8.84 -2.73
N ALA A 445 20.18 9.22 -2.05
CA ALA A 445 18.91 8.51 -2.17
C ALA A 445 18.30 8.73 -3.56
N PHE A 446 18.42 9.94 -4.10
CA PHE A 446 18.06 10.25 -5.48
C PHE A 446 18.86 9.40 -6.50
N THR A 447 20.19 9.38 -6.36
CA THR A 447 21.07 8.61 -7.25
C THR A 447 20.78 7.11 -7.16
N GLY A 448 20.55 6.60 -5.95
CA GLY A 448 20.19 5.20 -5.71
C GLY A 448 18.92 4.80 -6.44
N MET A 449 17.86 5.63 -6.39
CA MET A 449 16.61 5.38 -7.12
C MET A 449 16.80 5.42 -8.64
N MET A 450 17.56 6.40 -9.14
CA MET A 450 17.79 6.54 -10.58
C MET A 450 18.66 5.41 -11.15
N ALA A 451 19.64 4.91 -10.37
CA ALA A 451 20.47 3.76 -10.73
C ALA A 451 19.66 2.45 -10.85
N GLN A 452 18.46 2.38 -10.26
CA GLN A 452 17.61 1.19 -10.42
C GLN A 452 16.99 1.05 -11.80
N ILE A 453 16.84 2.13 -12.56
CA ILE A 453 16.28 2.09 -13.93
C ILE A 453 17.17 1.29 -14.88
N PRO A 454 18.48 1.61 -15.04
CA PRO A 454 19.36 0.81 -15.87
C PRO A 454 19.54 -0.61 -15.30
N LEU A 455 19.62 -0.74 -13.98
CA LEU A 455 19.72 -2.06 -13.34
C LEU A 455 18.53 -2.95 -13.69
N ALA A 456 17.30 -2.44 -13.59
CA ALA A 456 16.09 -3.18 -13.95
C ALA A 456 16.06 -3.57 -15.43
N TRP A 457 16.60 -2.73 -16.33
CA TRP A 457 16.72 -3.05 -17.74
C TRP A 457 17.70 -4.21 -17.98
N ILE A 458 18.87 -4.17 -17.34
CA ILE A 458 19.89 -5.23 -17.42
C ILE A 458 19.33 -6.54 -16.85
N THR A 459 18.77 -6.52 -15.63
CA THR A 459 18.29 -7.74 -14.97
C THR A 459 17.18 -8.41 -15.77
N ASN A 460 16.24 -7.64 -16.33
CA ASN A 460 15.17 -8.17 -17.16
C ASN A 460 15.67 -8.76 -18.48
N ARG A 461 16.88 -8.39 -18.93
CA ARG A 461 17.47 -8.91 -20.16
C ARG A 461 18.25 -10.20 -19.95
N PHE A 462 18.92 -10.35 -18.80
CA PHE A 462 19.90 -11.43 -18.58
C PHE A 462 19.48 -12.49 -17.56
N LEU A 463 18.56 -12.18 -16.65
CA LEU A 463 18.20 -13.07 -15.54
C LEU A 463 16.69 -13.36 -15.57
N MET A 464 16.34 -14.64 -15.40
CA MET A 464 14.96 -15.13 -15.40
C MET A 464 14.71 -16.05 -14.20
N GLY A 465 13.45 -16.10 -13.73
CA GLY A 465 13.02 -16.98 -12.65
C GLY A 465 13.75 -16.72 -11.32
N ASN A 466 14.20 -17.81 -10.67
CA ASN A 466 14.81 -17.78 -9.34
C ASN A 466 16.08 -16.92 -9.25
N TYR A 467 16.87 -16.82 -10.32
CA TYR A 467 18.06 -15.96 -10.35
C TYR A 467 17.69 -14.47 -10.43
N GLY A 468 16.59 -14.14 -11.11
CA GLY A 468 16.03 -12.79 -11.10
C GLY A 468 15.58 -12.39 -9.69
N ASN A 469 14.93 -13.31 -8.98
CA ASN A 469 14.54 -13.13 -7.57
C ASN A 469 15.76 -12.90 -6.65
N ALA A 470 16.82 -13.69 -6.80
CA ALA A 470 18.05 -13.51 -6.03
C ALA A 470 18.66 -12.11 -6.24
N VAL A 471 18.64 -11.59 -7.46
CA VAL A 471 19.10 -10.22 -7.72
C VAL A 471 18.18 -9.18 -7.10
N VAL A 472 16.85 -9.36 -7.13
CA VAL A 472 15.95 -8.46 -6.41
C VAL A 472 16.33 -8.40 -4.93
N TRP A 473 16.53 -9.53 -4.26
CA TRP A 473 16.99 -9.54 -2.86
C TRP A 473 18.33 -8.83 -2.66
N LEU A 474 19.31 -9.07 -3.53
CA LEU A 474 20.60 -8.39 -3.44
C LEU A 474 20.46 -6.87 -3.55
N THR A 475 19.59 -6.39 -4.44
CA THR A 475 19.30 -4.95 -4.58
C THR A 475 18.56 -4.36 -3.37
N LEU A 476 17.74 -5.14 -2.67
CA LEU A 476 17.08 -4.72 -1.43
C LEU A 476 18.00 -4.72 -0.23
N ILE A 477 19.09 -5.49 -0.24
CA ILE A 477 20.09 -5.49 0.82
C ILE A 477 21.11 -4.36 0.61
N ILE A 478 21.62 -4.19 -0.61
CA ILE A 478 22.76 -3.30 -0.90
C ILE A 478 22.33 -1.97 -1.55
N GLY A 479 21.14 -1.90 -2.15
CA GLY A 479 20.69 -0.74 -2.92
C GLY A 479 20.13 0.40 -2.07
N GLN A 480 18.84 0.67 -2.21
CA GLN A 480 18.21 1.89 -1.65
C GLN A 480 18.29 1.98 -0.11
N PRO A 481 18.10 0.89 0.65
CA PRO A 481 18.22 0.95 2.11
C PRO A 481 19.61 1.37 2.61
N VAL A 482 20.67 1.04 1.86
CA VAL A 482 22.04 1.46 2.20
C VAL A 482 22.21 2.96 1.97
N ALA A 483 21.65 3.52 0.90
CA ALA A 483 21.69 4.96 0.68
C ALA A 483 21.10 5.72 1.87
N VAL A 484 19.95 5.27 2.41
CA VAL A 484 19.34 5.86 3.61
C VAL A 484 20.21 5.65 4.86
N LEU A 485 20.79 4.46 5.02
CA LEU A 485 21.72 4.16 6.11
C LEU A 485 22.92 5.12 6.11
N MET A 486 23.47 5.46 4.94
CA MET A 486 24.60 6.39 4.86
C MET A 486 24.24 7.79 5.37
N TYR A 487 23.03 8.29 5.11
CA TYR A 487 22.58 9.56 5.69
C TYR A 487 22.47 9.49 7.21
N VAL A 488 21.86 8.43 7.74
CA VAL A 488 21.67 8.27 9.18
C VAL A 488 23.00 8.07 9.89
N HIS A 489 23.91 7.30 9.29
CA HIS A 489 25.28 7.11 9.77
C HIS A 489 25.99 8.45 9.90
N ASP A 490 26.02 9.25 8.83
CA ASP A 490 26.74 10.52 8.85
C ASP A 490 26.11 11.54 9.78
N TYR A 491 24.78 11.58 9.86
CA TYR A 491 24.07 12.38 10.85
C TYR A 491 24.49 11.98 12.27
N TYR A 492 24.48 10.67 12.57
CA TYR A 492 24.85 10.15 13.89
C TYR A 492 26.30 10.51 14.25
N VAL A 493 27.24 10.30 13.33
CA VAL A 493 28.66 10.63 13.52
C VAL A 493 28.85 12.12 13.79
N LEU A 494 28.29 13.00 12.96
CA LEU A 494 28.45 14.45 13.12
C LEU A 494 27.92 14.97 14.47
N HIS A 495 26.86 14.38 15.01
CA HIS A 495 26.24 14.86 16.26
C HIS A 495 26.79 14.19 17.51
N HIS A 496 27.33 12.96 17.42
CA HIS A 496 27.89 12.25 18.57
C HIS A 496 29.40 12.43 18.72
N GLU A 497 30.12 12.86 17.68
CA GLU A 497 31.52 13.28 17.80
C GLU A 497 31.69 14.63 18.50
N ALA A 498 30.66 15.48 18.47
CA ALA A 498 30.69 16.82 19.06
C ALA A 498 30.43 16.85 20.58
N ALA A 499 30.07 15.72 21.20
CA ALA A 499 29.95 15.62 22.65
C ALA A 499 31.32 15.20 23.23
N PRO A 500 32.10 16.11 23.84
CA PRO A 500 33.26 15.67 24.62
C PRO A 500 32.77 14.75 25.73
N PRO A 501 33.53 13.70 26.09
CA PRO A 501 33.20 12.89 27.26
C PRO A 501 33.14 13.84 28.45
N THR A 502 31.97 13.99 29.06
CA THR A 502 31.84 14.60 30.38
C THR A 502 32.66 13.74 31.33
N ALA A 503 33.79 14.29 31.78
CA ALA A 503 34.71 13.69 32.72
C ALA A 503 34.04 13.40 34.08
#